data_AF-A0AAP4FRH4-F1
#
_entry.id   AF-A0AAP4FRH4-F1
#
_cell.length_a   1.000
_cell.length_b   1.000
_cell.length_c   1.000
_cell.angle_alpha   90.00
_cell.angle_beta   90.00
_cell.angle_gamma   90.00
#
_symmetry.space_group_name_H-M   'P 1'
#
loop_
_entity.id
_entity.type
_entity.pdbx_description
1 polymer ?
#
loop_
_entity_poly.entity_id
_entity_poly.type
_entity_poly.pdbx_seq_one_letter_code
_entity_poly.pdbx_strand_id
1 'polypeptide(L)'
;MSGTLIKKTTDAVQQLSGQSRYRVDVHECSDFLDVLRYNAVESLSQPWRYDVAVTCSSKDIACEALLLKPASFTFQTPVFDGTPALPVRTVFGVVESFRRVSTSNDDTHYALTIVPRIALLDYTKGSEIYLNQSVTEVVEQVLRKHGLEGPDFE
;
A
#
# COMPACT_ATOMS: atom_id res chain seq x y z
N MET A 1 -15.28 -27.54 7.93
CA MET A 1 -14.73 -27.27 9.27
C MET A 1 -13.71 -26.12 9.29
N SER A 2 -13.06 -25.75 8.18
CA SER A 2 -12.03 -24.70 8.15
C SER A 2 -12.52 -23.23 8.12
N GLY A 3 -13.78 -22.98 7.76
CA GLY A 3 -14.30 -21.60 7.61
C GLY A 3 -14.50 -20.84 8.93
N THR A 4 -14.67 -21.55 10.05
CA THR A 4 -14.96 -20.95 11.37
C THR A 4 -13.70 -20.42 12.04
N LEU A 5 -12.54 -21.04 11.80
CA LEU A 5 -11.25 -20.63 12.36
C LEU A 5 -10.71 -19.36 11.68
N ILE A 6 -10.91 -19.24 10.36
CA ILE A 6 -10.48 -18.05 9.60
C ILE A 6 -11.26 -16.82 10.06
N LYS A 7 -12.60 -16.89 10.16
CA LYS A 7 -13.44 -15.78 10.66
C LYS A 7 -13.04 -15.31 12.06
N LYS A 8 -12.81 -16.26 12.99
CA LYS A 8 -12.48 -15.94 14.39
C LYS A 8 -11.14 -15.20 14.52
N THR A 9 -10.22 -15.45 13.60
CA THR A 9 -8.92 -14.78 13.55
C THR A 9 -9.07 -13.36 12.97
N THR A 10 -9.88 -13.19 11.91
CA THR A 10 -10.20 -11.88 11.33
C THR A 10 -10.92 -10.96 12.31
N ASP A 11 -11.89 -11.49 13.07
CA ASP A 11 -12.65 -10.73 14.06
C ASP A 11 -11.80 -10.29 15.26
N ALA A 12 -10.90 -11.15 15.75
CA ALA A 12 -9.99 -10.83 16.87
C ALA A 12 -8.93 -9.79 16.49
N VAL A 13 -8.42 -9.85 15.26
CA VAL A 13 -7.49 -8.87 14.69
C VAL A 13 -8.18 -7.51 14.50
N GLN A 14 -9.45 -7.50 14.09
CA GLN A 14 -10.25 -6.28 13.97
C GLN A 14 -10.53 -5.63 15.34
N GLN A 15 -10.66 -6.43 16.40
CA GLN A 15 -10.92 -5.98 17.77
C GLN A 15 -9.68 -5.35 18.45
N LEU A 16 -8.46 -5.73 18.06
CA LEU A 16 -7.22 -5.07 18.50
C LEU A 16 -6.98 -3.72 17.80
N SER A 17 -7.68 -3.44 16.70
CA SER A 17 -7.44 -2.27 15.83
C SER A 17 -8.05 -0.95 16.32
N GLY A 18 -8.94 -0.98 17.32
CA GLY A 18 -9.68 0.22 17.75
C GLY A 18 -8.81 1.39 18.22
N GLN A 19 -7.54 1.14 18.58
CA GLN A 19 -6.60 2.16 19.05
C GLN A 19 -5.59 2.64 18.00
N SER A 20 -5.36 1.89 16.91
CA SER A 20 -4.35 2.28 15.93
C SER A 20 -4.85 3.43 15.07
N ARG A 21 -4.02 4.47 14.91
CA ARG A 21 -4.33 5.64 14.07
C ARG A 21 -3.97 5.45 12.60
N TYR A 22 -3.27 4.37 12.28
CA TYR A 22 -2.76 4.10 10.94
C TYR A 22 -3.01 2.65 10.60
N ARG A 23 -3.48 2.41 9.38
CA ARG A 23 -3.74 1.08 8.86
C ARG A 23 -3.12 0.95 7.48
N VAL A 24 -2.47 -0.18 7.23
CA VAL A 24 -2.03 -0.57 5.89
C VAL A 24 -2.74 -1.85 5.49
N ASP A 25 -3.28 -1.86 4.28
CA ASP A 25 -3.87 -3.05 3.68
C ASP A 25 -3.20 -3.27 2.32
N VAL A 26 -2.87 -4.51 2.03
CA VAL A 26 -2.32 -4.92 0.73
C VAL A 26 -3.27 -5.95 0.14
N HIS A 27 -3.62 -5.77 -1.13
CA HIS A 27 -4.60 -6.59 -1.83
C HIS A 27 -4.20 -8.07 -1.81
N GLU A 28 -5.14 -8.93 -1.41
CA GLU A 28 -4.96 -10.38 -1.25
C GLU A 28 -3.93 -10.82 -0.18
N CYS A 29 -3.43 -9.90 0.64
CA CYS A 29 -2.63 -10.26 1.81
C CYS A 29 -3.53 -10.72 2.96
N SER A 30 -3.35 -11.95 3.42
CA SER A 30 -4.05 -12.48 4.60
C SER A 30 -3.37 -12.15 5.92
N ASP A 31 -2.10 -11.76 5.88
CA ASP A 31 -1.31 -11.44 7.06
C ASP A 31 -1.70 -10.05 7.60
N PHE A 32 -1.82 -9.97 8.93
CA PHE A 32 -2.06 -8.70 9.58
C PHE A 32 -0.76 -7.91 9.70
N LEU A 33 -0.74 -6.72 9.10
CA LEU A 33 0.39 -5.81 9.10
C LEU A 33 0.11 -4.64 10.06
N ASP A 34 0.64 -4.71 11.27
CA ASP A 34 0.47 -3.63 12.25
C ASP A 34 1.48 -2.50 12.02
N VAL A 35 1.02 -1.25 11.93
CA VAL A 35 1.87 -0.12 11.56
C VAL A 35 2.68 0.36 12.76
N LEU A 36 3.99 0.16 12.72
CA LEU A 36 4.91 0.62 13.77
C LEU A 36 5.27 2.11 13.60
N ARG A 37 5.61 2.50 12.36
CA ARG A 37 5.92 3.89 11.99
C ARG A 37 5.82 4.06 10.49
N TYR A 38 5.67 5.30 10.04
CA TYR A 38 5.78 5.65 8.63
C TYR A 38 6.52 6.98 8.45
N ASN A 39 7.03 7.18 7.25
CA ASN A 39 7.49 8.48 6.75
C ASN A 39 6.84 8.70 5.38
N ALA A 40 6.28 9.90 5.16
CA ALA A 40 5.57 10.23 3.94
C ALA A 40 6.13 11.52 3.33
N VAL A 41 6.33 11.51 2.01
CA VAL A 41 6.70 12.69 1.23
C VAL A 41 5.67 12.88 0.12
N GLU A 42 5.01 14.05 0.13
CA GLU A 42 4.03 14.45 -0.87
C GLU A 42 4.39 15.85 -1.39
N SER A 43 4.41 16.02 -2.71
CA SER A 43 4.68 17.30 -3.36
C SER A 43 3.87 17.39 -4.65
N LEU A 44 3.52 18.62 -5.05
CA LEU A 44 2.88 18.85 -6.33
C LEU A 44 3.81 18.39 -7.47
N SER A 45 3.22 17.73 -8.48
CA SER A 45 3.90 17.25 -9.68
C SER A 45 5.10 16.31 -9.42
N GLN A 46 5.12 15.63 -8.26
CA GLN A 46 6.08 14.57 -7.94
C GLN A 46 5.31 13.36 -7.40
N PRO A 47 5.64 12.12 -7.81
CA PRO A 47 5.07 10.94 -7.19
C PRO A 47 5.32 10.94 -5.68
N TRP A 48 4.27 10.76 -4.89
CA TRP A 48 4.41 10.65 -3.45
C TRP A 48 5.04 9.30 -3.06
N ARG A 49 5.59 9.23 -1.84
CA ARG A 49 6.23 8.02 -1.32
C ARG A 49 5.92 7.84 0.17
N TYR A 50 5.47 6.64 0.53
CA TYR A 50 5.22 6.25 1.91
C TYR A 50 6.13 5.08 2.28
N ASP A 51 7.12 5.32 3.13
CA ASP A 51 7.96 4.28 3.71
C ASP A 51 7.34 3.84 5.04
N VAL A 52 6.84 2.61 5.11
CA VAL A 52 6.09 2.08 6.26
C VAL A 52 6.86 0.92 6.86
N ALA A 53 7.06 0.98 8.18
CA ALA A 53 7.56 -0.16 8.95
C ALA A 53 6.37 -0.82 9.66
N VAL A 54 6.28 -2.14 9.51
CA VAL A 54 5.18 -2.94 10.09
C VAL A 54 5.72 -4.10 10.91
N THR A 55 4.92 -4.55 11.87
CA THR A 55 5.11 -5.79 12.60
C THR A 55 4.05 -6.81 12.18
N CYS A 56 4.44 -8.07 12.10
CA CYS A 56 3.54 -9.18 11.78
C CYS A 56 3.98 -10.44 12.53
N SER A 57 3.02 -11.25 12.96
CA SER A 57 3.27 -12.55 13.60
C SER A 57 3.82 -13.59 12.61
N SER A 58 3.52 -13.43 11.31
CA SER A 58 4.05 -14.28 10.24
C SER A 58 5.53 -13.97 9.99
N LYS A 59 6.39 -14.99 10.18
CA LYS A 59 7.85 -14.84 10.10
C LYS A 59 8.42 -14.86 8.69
N ASP A 60 7.63 -15.34 7.72
CA ASP A 60 8.10 -15.59 6.36
C ASP A 60 6.99 -15.28 5.33
N ILE A 61 6.61 -14.01 5.25
CA ILE A 61 5.69 -13.54 4.21
C ILE A 61 6.42 -13.59 2.87
N ALA A 62 5.86 -14.32 1.91
CA ALA A 62 6.40 -14.42 0.55
C ALA A 62 6.39 -13.05 -0.15
N CYS A 63 7.42 -12.75 -0.94
CA CYS A 63 7.53 -11.46 -1.63
C CYS A 63 6.34 -11.23 -2.59
N GLU A 64 5.86 -12.28 -3.26
CA GLU A 64 4.76 -12.23 -4.23
C GLU A 64 3.41 -11.92 -3.57
N ALA A 65 3.29 -12.11 -2.25
CA ALA A 65 2.09 -11.77 -1.50
C ALA A 65 1.90 -10.25 -1.37
N LEU A 66 2.99 -9.47 -1.47
CA LEU A 66 2.96 -8.02 -1.22
C LEU A 66 3.50 -7.20 -2.39
N LEU A 67 4.60 -7.61 -3.01
CA LEU A 67 5.31 -6.82 -4.02
C LEU A 67 4.45 -6.59 -5.27
N LEU A 68 4.41 -5.35 -5.76
CA LEU A 68 3.59 -4.89 -6.88
C LEU A 68 2.07 -5.09 -6.72
N LYS A 69 1.60 -5.50 -5.54
CA LYS A 69 0.16 -5.58 -5.25
C LYS A 69 -0.38 -4.18 -4.94
N PRO A 70 -1.65 -3.90 -5.31
CA PRO A 70 -2.35 -2.70 -4.84
C PRO A 70 -2.36 -2.64 -3.32
N ALA A 71 -2.14 -1.46 -2.77
CA ALA A 71 -2.10 -1.22 -1.34
C ALA A 71 -2.79 0.09 -0.98
N SER A 72 -3.29 0.18 0.25
CA SER A 72 -3.83 1.41 0.81
C SER A 72 -3.22 1.71 2.16
N PHE A 73 -2.92 2.98 2.41
CA PHE A 73 -2.53 3.50 3.71
C PHE A 73 -3.62 4.46 4.23
N THR A 74 -4.23 4.11 5.35
CA THR A 74 -5.39 4.82 5.91
C THR A 74 -5.02 5.49 7.23
N PHE A 75 -5.27 6.80 7.29
CA PHE A 75 -5.33 7.59 8.51
C PHE A 75 -6.71 7.40 9.13
N GLN A 76 -6.79 7.01 10.39
CA GLN A 76 -8.05 6.74 11.07
C GLN A 76 -8.06 7.30 12.50
N THR A 77 -9.25 7.60 13.00
CA THR A 77 -9.47 8.11 14.36
C THR A 77 -10.03 6.99 15.24
N PRO A 78 -9.30 6.58 16.29
CA PRO A 78 -9.80 5.67 17.32
C PRO A 78 -11.11 6.17 17.95
N VAL A 79 -12.06 5.27 18.17
CA VAL A 79 -13.29 5.56 18.93
C VAL A 79 -13.31 4.68 20.18
N PHE A 80 -13.60 5.28 21.34
CA PHE A 80 -13.53 4.61 22.65
C PHE A 80 -14.86 4.01 23.11
N ASP A 81 -15.85 3.94 22.22
CA ASP A 81 -17.18 3.36 22.47
C ASP A 81 -17.28 1.88 22.04
N GLY A 82 -16.16 1.28 21.63
CA GLY A 82 -16.09 -0.10 21.14
C GLY A 82 -16.39 -0.24 19.64
N THR A 83 -16.64 0.85 18.92
CA THR A 83 -16.78 0.83 17.46
C THR A 83 -15.41 0.82 16.76
N PRO A 84 -15.32 0.32 15.50
CA PRO A 84 -14.10 0.40 14.72
C PRO A 84 -13.63 1.85 14.51
N ALA A 85 -12.32 2.04 14.36
CA ALA A 85 -11.74 3.34 14.05
C ALA A 85 -12.35 3.92 12.76
N LEU A 86 -12.63 5.22 12.77
CA LEU A 86 -13.24 5.92 11.64
C LEU A 86 -12.17 6.39 10.65
N PRO A 87 -12.25 6.04 9.36
CA PRO A 87 -11.28 6.49 8.36
C PRO A 87 -11.40 8.01 8.14
N VAL A 88 -10.25 8.68 8.07
CA VAL A 88 -10.13 10.13 7.83
C VAL A 88 -9.63 10.41 6.42
N ARG A 89 -8.59 9.69 6.00
CA ARG A 89 -7.98 9.80 4.67
C ARG A 89 -7.36 8.47 4.30
N THR A 90 -7.55 8.05 3.05
CA THR A 90 -6.87 6.88 2.50
C THR A 90 -6.07 7.28 1.28
N VAL A 91 -4.83 6.81 1.22
CA VAL A 91 -3.95 6.92 0.06
C VAL A 91 -3.87 5.55 -0.59
N PHE A 92 -4.10 5.48 -1.89
CA PHE A 92 -4.08 4.23 -2.67
C PHE A 92 -2.88 4.21 -3.60
N GLY A 93 -2.19 3.08 -3.66
CA GLY A 93 -1.04 2.90 -4.54
C GLY A 93 -0.67 1.44 -4.70
N VAL A 94 0.62 1.19 -4.88
CA VAL A 94 1.20 -0.15 -5.05
C VAL A 94 2.42 -0.29 -4.17
N VAL A 95 2.69 -1.53 -3.72
CA VAL A 95 3.92 -1.83 -3.00
C VAL A 95 5.09 -1.88 -3.97
N GLU A 96 5.91 -0.84 -3.99
CA GLU A 96 7.13 -0.77 -4.80
C GLU A 96 8.24 -1.66 -4.24
N SER A 97 8.40 -1.65 -2.91
CA SER A 97 9.47 -2.37 -2.24
C SER A 97 8.93 -3.11 -1.02
N PHE A 98 9.48 -4.28 -0.74
CA PHE A 98 9.16 -5.08 0.43
C PHE A 98 10.41 -5.82 0.91
N ARG A 99 10.70 -5.75 2.22
CA ARG A 99 11.80 -6.50 2.83
C ARG A 99 11.54 -6.85 4.28
N ARG A 100 12.05 -8.00 4.72
CA ARG A 100 12.18 -8.35 6.14
C ARG A 100 13.36 -7.62 6.75
N VAL A 101 13.16 -6.95 7.89
CA VAL A 101 14.18 -6.17 8.60
C VAL A 101 14.79 -7.00 9.73
N SER A 102 13.95 -7.61 10.57
CA SER A 102 14.38 -8.43 11.71
C SER A 102 13.26 -9.35 12.14
N THR A 103 13.61 -10.45 12.81
CA THR A 103 12.65 -11.40 13.39
C THR A 103 12.98 -11.61 14.86
N SER A 104 11.97 -11.46 15.70
CA SER A 104 12.01 -11.80 17.13
C SER A 104 11.30 -13.13 17.37
N ASN A 105 11.21 -13.56 18.63
CA ASN A 105 10.45 -14.76 18.99
C ASN A 105 8.96 -14.60 18.68
N ASP A 106 8.41 -13.42 18.99
CA ASP A 106 6.99 -13.13 18.90
C ASP A 106 6.61 -12.59 17.52
N ASP A 107 7.31 -11.54 17.05
CA ASP A 107 6.96 -10.84 15.80
C ASP A 107 8.14 -10.65 14.85
N THR A 108 7.81 -10.40 13.57
CA THR A 108 8.74 -10.03 12.51
C THR A 108 8.47 -8.62 12.02
N HIS A 109 9.56 -7.87 11.85
CA HIS A 109 9.54 -6.50 11.38
C HIS A 109 9.78 -6.48 9.87
N TYR A 110 8.89 -5.85 9.13
CA TYR A 110 9.00 -5.63 7.70
C TYR A 110 9.04 -4.14 7.38
N ALA A 111 9.64 -3.80 6.24
CA ALA A 111 9.59 -2.48 5.65
C ALA A 111 9.00 -2.59 4.25
N LEU A 112 8.06 -1.71 3.94
CA LEU A 112 7.41 -1.62 2.65
C LEU A 112 7.34 -0.16 2.19
N THR A 113 7.47 0.05 0.88
CA THR A 113 7.29 1.35 0.25
C THR A 113 6.03 1.32 -0.59
N ILE A 114 5.10 2.23 -0.31
CA ILE A 114 3.90 2.44 -1.12
C ILE A 114 4.11 3.70 -1.96
N VAL A 115 3.82 3.60 -3.26
CA VAL A 115 3.94 4.68 -4.26
C VAL A 115 2.69 4.70 -5.15
N PRO A 116 2.38 5.81 -5.84
CA PRO A 116 1.35 5.79 -6.87
C PRO A 116 1.84 4.96 -8.06
N ARG A 117 0.92 4.37 -8.84
CA ARG A 117 1.27 3.51 -9.98
C ARG A 117 2.16 4.20 -11.01
N ILE A 118 2.01 5.51 -11.21
CA ILE A 118 2.83 6.30 -12.14
C ILE A 118 4.33 6.28 -11.78
N ALA A 119 4.69 6.10 -10.50
CA ALA A 119 6.09 5.98 -10.09
C ALA A 119 6.79 4.76 -10.71
N LEU A 120 6.02 3.73 -11.09
CA LEU A 120 6.58 2.53 -11.72
C LEU A 120 7.12 2.79 -13.15
N LEU A 121 6.78 3.93 -13.76
CA LEU A 121 7.33 4.31 -15.06
C LEU A 121 8.84 4.60 -15.00
N ASP A 122 9.41 4.87 -13.82
CA ASP A 122 10.86 5.03 -13.66
C ASP A 122 11.64 3.75 -14.03
N TYR A 123 10.96 2.59 -14.03
CA TYR A 123 11.53 1.30 -14.43
C TYR A 123 11.40 1.01 -15.94
N THR A 124 10.75 1.88 -16.72
CA THR A 124 10.61 1.73 -18.17
C THR A 124 11.37 2.83 -18.93
N LYS A 125 12.01 2.44 -20.04
CA LYS A 125 12.73 3.38 -20.93
C LYS A 125 12.44 3.00 -22.37
N GLY A 126 12.24 4.00 -23.22
CA GLY A 126 11.95 3.81 -24.64
C GLY A 126 12.34 5.03 -25.47
N SER A 127 12.33 4.87 -26.80
CA SER A 127 12.57 5.96 -27.75
C SER A 127 11.49 5.93 -28.82
N GLU A 128 10.74 7.02 -28.94
CA GLU A 128 9.61 7.17 -29.85
C GLU A 128 9.60 8.58 -30.45
N ILE A 129 8.99 8.74 -31.62
CA ILE A 129 8.85 10.03 -32.30
C ILE A 129 7.37 10.38 -32.34
N TYR A 130 6.99 11.49 -31.71
CA TYR A 130 5.64 12.03 -31.73
C TYR A 130 5.59 13.23 -32.68
N LEU A 131 4.76 13.14 -33.74
CA LEU A 131 4.58 14.19 -34.74
C LEU A 131 3.18 14.76 -34.67
N ASN A 132 3.05 16.09 -34.83
CA ASN A 132 1.78 16.82 -34.88
C ASN A 132 0.87 16.58 -33.66
N GLN A 133 1.46 16.42 -32.48
CA GLN A 133 0.76 16.18 -31.21
C GLN A 133 1.25 17.14 -30.14
N SER A 134 0.35 17.54 -29.26
CA SER A 134 0.61 18.35 -28.07
C SER A 134 1.27 17.54 -26.95
N VAL A 135 1.89 18.23 -25.99
CA VAL A 135 2.52 17.58 -24.83
C VAL A 135 1.51 16.74 -24.03
N THR A 136 0.29 17.26 -23.83
CA THR A 136 -0.76 16.55 -23.09
C THR A 136 -1.22 15.28 -23.81
N GLU A 137 -1.38 15.32 -25.13
CA GLU A 137 -1.71 14.14 -25.93
C GLU A 137 -0.62 13.07 -25.84
N VAL A 138 0.65 13.48 -25.92
CA VAL A 138 1.79 12.56 -25.78
C VAL A 138 1.85 11.94 -24.39
N VAL A 139 1.69 12.75 -23.33
CA VAL A 139 1.67 12.26 -21.95
C VAL A 139 0.53 11.25 -21.76
N GLU A 140 -0.69 11.58 -22.21
CA GLU A 140 -1.83 10.67 -22.11
C GLU A 140 -1.57 9.35 -22.86
N GLN A 141 -1.01 9.40 -24.07
CA GLN A 141 -0.64 8.19 -24.81
C GLN A 141 0.37 7.33 -24.06
N VAL A 142 1.41 7.94 -23.48
CA VAL A 142 2.42 7.23 -22.70
C VAL A 142 1.80 6.58 -21.45
N LEU A 143 0.91 7.29 -20.75
CA LEU A 143 0.24 6.76 -19.56
C LEU A 143 -0.69 5.59 -19.91
N ARG A 144 -1.53 5.74 -20.94
CA ARG A 144 -2.44 4.68 -21.40
C ARG A 144 -1.70 3.45 -21.92
N LYS A 145 -0.55 3.62 -22.58
CA LYS A 145 0.31 2.52 -23.02
C LYS A 145 0.77 1.63 -21.86
N HIS A 146 0.95 2.21 -20.67
CA HIS A 146 1.33 1.48 -19.46
C HIS A 146 0.12 1.05 -18.60
N GLY A 147 -1.10 1.12 -19.14
CA GLY A 147 -2.31 0.68 -18.47
C GLY A 147 -2.75 1.58 -17.31
N LEU A 148 -2.32 2.85 -17.30
CA LEU A 148 -2.85 3.85 -16.39
C LEU A 148 -4.17 4.40 -16.94
N GLU A 149 -5.12 4.62 -16.04
CA GLU A 149 -6.47 5.09 -16.35
C GLU A 149 -6.73 6.44 -15.67
N GLY A 150 -7.89 7.06 -15.96
CA GLY A 150 -8.26 8.38 -15.44
C GLY A 150 -7.96 8.56 -13.94
N PRO A 151 -8.39 7.66 -13.04
CA PRO A 151 -8.11 7.78 -11.60
C PRO A 151 -6.62 7.81 -11.21
N ASP A 152 -5.70 7.40 -12.09
CA ASP A 152 -4.26 7.43 -11.82
C ASP A 152 -3.62 8.80 -12.13
N PHE A 153 -4.26 9.66 -12.94
CA PHE A 153 -3.66 10.93 -13.41
C PHE A 153 -4.63 12.08 -13.77
N GLU A 154 -5.95 11.90 -13.61
CA GLU A 154 -6.98 12.98 -13.65
C GLU A 154 -7.14 13.65 -12.28
#